data_AF-P61802-F1
#
_entry.id   AF-P61802-F1
#
_cell.length_a   1.000
_cell.length_b   1.000
_cell.length_c   1.000
_cell.angle_alpha   90.00
_cell.angle_beta   90.00
_cell.angle_gamma   90.00
#
_symmetry.space_group_name_H-M   'P 1'
#
loop_
_entity.id
_entity.type
_entity.pdbx_description
1 polymer ?
#
loop_
_entity_poly.entity_id
_entity_poly.type
_entity_poly.pdbx_seq_one_letter_code
_entity_poly.pdbx_strand_id
1 'polypeptide(L)'
;MRILYRLLKMADDTVKCYLECCKSSHPKLPLPHNVPVIIGRTPELGITDKLCSRSQLELTSNCYKRYVLVKRLGANTSQINGIDIEKNKSSRLEEGQDLHVVNGKFPHRVYFTGCQNDTKTEKAVVPKLPTKSTDLTKSDLSIKQPERKKLKVSENKSKVLNSKIKPQEKFSSESVYAFDSPSPMSSRCEKKAESNKRAPTHKHWSQGLKASMEDPELVVKEDEQIVVIKDKYPKAKYHWLILPKDSISSTKNLSTDNIELLKHILKVGQELAAEVKDKQPDVEFRFGYHAVASMSQMHMHVISQDFQSSSFKTKKHWNSFTTDYFVDATDIINELETGGKVKDRRTMTSLLNEPLKCHRCKKPQKNIPTLKKHIDSCQK
;
A
#
# COMPACT_ATOMS: atom_id res chain seq x y z
N MET A 1 -38.69 15.35 19.84
CA MET A 1 -37.79 14.19 20.07
C MET A 1 -38.07 12.96 19.16
N ARG A 2 -39.30 12.71 18.66
CA ARG A 2 -39.59 11.55 17.77
C ARG A 2 -39.42 11.80 16.26
N ILE A 3 -39.32 13.07 15.83
CA ILE A 3 -39.25 13.46 14.41
C ILE A 3 -37.80 13.41 13.89
N LEU A 4 -36.80 13.74 14.71
CA LEU A 4 -35.38 13.61 14.34
C LEU A 4 -34.94 12.15 14.12
N TYR A 5 -35.56 11.19 14.83
CA TYR A 5 -35.20 9.77 14.72
C TYR A 5 -35.76 9.09 13.46
N ARG A 6 -36.78 9.68 12.81
CA ARG A 6 -37.32 9.19 11.54
C ARG A 6 -36.56 9.73 10.32
N LEU A 7 -35.97 10.93 10.42
CA LEU A 7 -35.12 11.50 9.35
C LEU A 7 -33.76 10.78 9.22
N LEU A 8 -33.24 10.18 10.29
CA LEU A 8 -32.04 9.32 10.24
C LEU A 8 -32.30 7.90 9.70
N LYS A 9 -33.57 7.49 9.55
CA LYS A 9 -33.97 6.18 8.98
C LYS A 9 -34.35 6.24 7.51
N MET A 10 -34.24 7.40 6.86
CA MET A 10 -34.36 7.56 5.40
C MET A 10 -32.99 7.74 4.74
N ALA A 11 -31.93 7.18 5.35
CA ALA A 11 -30.56 7.27 4.87
C ALA A 11 -30.39 6.47 3.57
N ASP A 12 -30.74 7.15 2.48
CA ASP A 12 -30.26 7.02 1.11
C ASP A 12 -29.56 5.70 0.77
N ASP A 13 -30.33 4.80 0.16
CA ASP A 13 -29.97 3.47 -0.31
C ASP A 13 -29.06 3.50 -1.58
N THR A 14 -28.35 4.61 -1.81
CA THR A 14 -27.60 4.92 -3.04
C THR A 14 -26.24 4.24 -3.11
N VAL A 15 -25.55 4.12 -1.97
CA VAL A 15 -24.21 3.53 -1.90
C VAL A 15 -24.29 2.09 -1.40
N LYS A 16 -24.14 1.15 -2.31
CA LYS A 16 -24.10 -0.29 -2.05
C LYS A 16 -22.67 -0.80 -2.16
N CYS A 17 -22.28 -1.70 -1.27
CA CYS A 17 -20.97 -2.33 -1.30
C CYS A 17 -21.08 -3.77 -1.78
N TYR A 18 -20.13 -4.19 -2.61
CA TYR A 18 -20.03 -5.56 -3.13
C TYR A 18 -18.61 -6.09 -2.98
N LEU A 19 -18.50 -7.38 -2.69
CA LEU A 19 -17.27 -8.15 -2.85
C LEU A 19 -17.28 -8.87 -4.20
N GLU A 20 -16.29 -8.58 -5.04
CA GLU A 20 -16.16 -9.12 -6.38
C GLU A 20 -14.96 -10.07 -6.46
N CYS A 21 -15.15 -11.23 -7.10
CA CYS A 21 -14.06 -12.15 -7.40
C CYS A 21 -13.18 -11.59 -8.51
N CYS A 22 -11.86 -11.49 -8.29
CA CYS A 22 -10.95 -11.00 -9.35
C CYS A 22 -10.84 -11.94 -10.56
N LYS A 23 -11.36 -13.17 -10.45
CA LYS A 23 -11.46 -14.13 -11.57
C LYS A 23 -12.86 -14.22 -12.17
N SER A 24 -13.81 -13.42 -11.67
CA SER A 24 -15.23 -13.46 -12.08
C SER A 24 -15.85 -14.87 -12.03
N SER A 25 -15.39 -15.73 -11.12
CA SER A 25 -15.81 -17.14 -11.06
C SER A 25 -17.16 -17.37 -10.38
N HIS A 26 -17.70 -16.34 -9.73
CA HIS A 26 -19.01 -16.35 -9.09
C HIS A 26 -19.59 -14.92 -9.06
N PRO A 27 -20.90 -14.76 -8.83
CA PRO A 27 -21.52 -13.44 -8.73
C PRO A 27 -20.93 -12.58 -7.61
N LYS A 28 -21.14 -11.26 -7.73
CA LYS A 28 -20.80 -10.28 -6.69
C LYS A 28 -21.57 -10.57 -5.41
N LEU A 29 -20.87 -10.67 -4.29
CA LEU A 29 -21.48 -10.86 -2.98
C LEU A 29 -21.82 -9.48 -2.37
N PRO A 30 -23.09 -9.17 -2.08
CA PRO A 30 -23.46 -7.91 -1.44
C PRO A 30 -22.93 -7.84 0.00
N LEU A 31 -22.44 -6.67 0.40
CA LEU A 31 -21.98 -6.36 1.76
C LEU A 31 -22.85 -5.23 2.33
N PRO A 32 -23.97 -5.54 3.02
CA PRO A 32 -24.87 -4.52 3.54
C PRO A 32 -24.20 -3.62 4.57
N HIS A 33 -24.58 -2.34 4.60
CA HIS A 33 -23.94 -1.36 5.46
C HIS A 33 -24.02 -1.75 6.95
N ASN A 34 -22.87 -1.80 7.63
CA ASN A 34 -22.70 -2.17 9.03
C ASN A 34 -23.27 -3.54 9.42
N VAL A 35 -23.48 -4.44 8.45
CA VAL A 35 -23.88 -5.82 8.69
C VAL A 35 -22.68 -6.73 8.50
N PRO A 36 -22.26 -7.49 9.53
CA PRO A 36 -21.20 -8.49 9.38
C PRO A 36 -21.63 -9.61 8.42
N VAL A 37 -20.81 -9.87 7.40
CA VAL A 37 -20.96 -10.96 6.44
C VAL A 37 -19.81 -11.93 6.62
N ILE A 38 -20.12 -13.18 6.96
CA ILE A 38 -19.12 -14.23 7.11
C ILE A 38 -18.86 -14.88 5.76
N ILE A 39 -17.58 -14.97 5.39
CA ILE A 39 -17.14 -15.62 4.15
C ILE A 39 -16.09 -16.70 4.42
N GLY A 40 -15.99 -17.65 3.50
CA GLY A 40 -15.01 -18.72 3.60
C GLY A 40 -15.20 -19.78 2.53
N ARG A 41 -15.00 -21.04 2.90
CA ARG A 41 -15.22 -22.22 2.06
C ARG A 41 -16.71 -22.50 1.87
N THR A 42 -17.37 -21.68 1.05
CA THR A 42 -18.79 -21.79 0.74
C THR A 42 -19.03 -21.79 -0.78
N PRO A 43 -20.14 -22.40 -1.26
CA PRO A 43 -20.47 -22.44 -2.68
C PRO A 43 -20.62 -21.06 -3.31
N GLU A 44 -21.10 -20.06 -2.56
CA GLU A 44 -21.35 -18.71 -3.04
C GLU A 44 -20.07 -18.00 -3.50
N LEU A 45 -18.92 -18.38 -2.94
CA LEU A 45 -17.60 -17.89 -3.35
C LEU A 45 -16.81 -18.88 -4.22
N GLY A 46 -17.40 -20.03 -4.57
CA GLY A 46 -16.70 -21.06 -5.34
C GLY A 46 -15.42 -21.58 -4.69
N ILE A 47 -15.29 -21.47 -3.35
CA ILE A 47 -14.09 -21.89 -2.63
C ILE A 47 -14.30 -23.30 -2.07
N THR A 48 -13.54 -24.26 -2.59
CA THR A 48 -13.54 -25.66 -2.14
C THR A 48 -12.27 -26.07 -1.40
N ASP A 49 -11.25 -25.19 -1.34
CA ASP A 49 -9.95 -25.48 -0.71
C ASP A 49 -10.12 -25.83 0.77
N LYS A 50 -9.62 -27.00 1.18
CA LYS A 50 -9.77 -27.52 2.54
C LYS A 50 -9.07 -26.67 3.60
N LEU A 51 -8.08 -25.86 3.19
CA LEU A 51 -7.40 -24.91 4.07
C LEU A 51 -8.27 -23.67 4.36
N CYS A 52 -9.27 -23.37 3.53
CA CYS A 52 -10.21 -22.30 3.83
C CYS A 52 -11.23 -22.77 4.87
N SER A 53 -11.35 -22.07 6.01
CA SER A 53 -12.45 -22.29 6.95
C SER A 53 -13.78 -21.93 6.30
N ARG A 54 -14.89 -22.57 6.69
CA ARG A 54 -16.25 -22.10 6.30
C ARG A 54 -16.51 -20.68 6.82
N SER A 55 -15.91 -20.34 7.95
CA SER A 55 -15.90 -19.00 8.54
C SER A 55 -14.44 -18.52 8.58
N GLN A 56 -13.94 -18.09 7.42
CA GLN A 56 -12.55 -17.64 7.26
C GLN A 56 -12.40 -16.17 7.62
N LEU A 57 -13.30 -15.31 7.13
CA LEU A 57 -13.30 -13.87 7.36
C LEU A 57 -14.71 -13.38 7.73
N GLU A 58 -14.76 -12.33 8.54
CA GLU A 58 -15.93 -11.48 8.75
C GLU A 58 -15.69 -10.13 8.06
N LEU A 59 -16.64 -9.72 7.22
CA LEU A 59 -16.60 -8.48 6.45
C LEU A 59 -17.72 -7.55 6.92
N THR A 60 -17.37 -6.33 7.31
CA THR A 60 -18.36 -5.32 7.74
C THR A 60 -18.14 -4.03 6.95
N SER A 61 -19.09 -3.67 6.06
CA SER A 61 -18.93 -2.52 5.17
C SER A 61 -19.35 -1.21 5.84
N ASN A 62 -18.54 -0.17 5.67
CA ASN A 62 -18.91 1.21 5.92
C ASN A 62 -19.13 1.91 4.57
N CYS A 63 -20.36 1.87 4.06
CA CYS A 63 -20.73 2.44 2.76
C CYS A 63 -20.44 3.94 2.71
N TYR A 64 -20.77 4.69 3.77
CA TYR A 64 -20.54 6.14 3.83
C TYR A 64 -19.05 6.50 3.77
N LYS A 65 -18.19 5.73 4.44
CA LYS A 65 -16.74 5.96 4.46
C LYS A 65 -15.96 5.14 3.41
N ARG A 66 -16.67 4.43 2.52
CA ARG A 66 -16.15 3.61 1.43
C ARG A 66 -15.01 2.65 1.83
N TYR A 67 -15.18 1.93 2.93
CA TYR A 67 -14.25 0.86 3.32
C TYR A 67 -14.97 -0.34 3.93
N VAL A 68 -14.28 -1.48 4.00
CA VAL A 68 -14.75 -2.70 4.66
C VAL A 68 -13.78 -3.08 5.79
N LEU A 69 -14.30 -3.38 6.97
CA LEU A 69 -13.51 -4.01 8.03
C LEU A 69 -13.45 -5.51 7.77
N VAL A 70 -12.24 -6.07 7.77
CA VAL A 70 -11.97 -7.48 7.53
C VAL A 70 -11.36 -8.06 8.79
N LYS A 71 -12.02 -9.04 9.40
CA LYS A 71 -11.53 -9.74 10.59
C LYS A 71 -11.28 -11.20 10.25
N ARG A 72 -10.06 -11.69 10.50
CA ARG A 72 -9.72 -13.10 10.28
C ARG A 72 -10.23 -13.97 11.42
N LEU A 73 -11.12 -14.90 11.09
CA LEU A 73 -11.69 -15.89 12.03
C LEU A 73 -11.01 -17.26 11.88
N GLY A 74 -10.69 -17.64 10.65
CA GLY A 74 -10.08 -18.93 10.33
C GLY A 74 -8.64 -19.10 10.84
N ALA A 75 -8.19 -20.35 10.95
CA ALA A 75 -6.84 -20.68 11.44
C ALA A 75 -5.74 -20.31 10.43
N ASN A 76 -5.99 -20.54 9.13
CA ASN A 76 -5.07 -20.23 8.04
C ASN A 76 -5.04 -18.73 7.74
N THR A 77 -3.97 -18.23 7.15
CA THR A 77 -3.75 -16.78 6.96
C THR A 77 -4.69 -16.23 5.89
N SER A 78 -5.02 -14.95 6.01
CA SER A 78 -5.77 -14.17 5.01
C SER A 78 -5.02 -12.86 4.82
N GLN A 79 -5.05 -12.26 3.63
CA GLN A 79 -4.16 -11.14 3.30
C GLN A 79 -4.89 -9.99 2.63
N ILE A 80 -4.51 -8.76 2.95
CA ILE A 80 -4.86 -7.57 2.16
C ILE A 80 -3.57 -7.06 1.50
N ASN A 81 -3.56 -6.92 0.17
CA ASN A 81 -2.38 -6.56 -0.63
C ASN A 81 -1.13 -7.40 -0.29
N GLY A 82 -1.32 -8.69 0.01
CA GLY A 82 -0.24 -9.62 0.35
C GLY A 82 0.28 -9.53 1.79
N ILE A 83 -0.32 -8.69 2.65
CA ILE A 83 0.03 -8.64 4.08
C ILE A 83 -0.99 -9.38 4.92
N ASP A 84 -0.51 -10.23 5.83
CA ASP A 84 -1.34 -11.07 6.68
C ASP A 84 -2.21 -10.24 7.65
N ILE A 85 -3.46 -10.66 7.77
CA ILE A 85 -4.45 -10.15 8.72
C ILE A 85 -4.27 -10.89 10.04
N GLU A 86 -4.05 -10.15 11.13
CA GLU A 86 -3.96 -10.71 12.48
C GLU A 86 -5.27 -11.45 12.86
N LYS A 87 -5.15 -12.59 13.56
CA LYS A 87 -6.33 -13.37 13.96
C LYS A 87 -7.18 -12.55 14.94
N ASN A 88 -8.50 -12.56 14.76
CA ASN A 88 -9.48 -11.87 15.62
C ASN A 88 -9.32 -10.34 15.71
N LYS A 89 -8.52 -9.73 14.83
CA LYS A 89 -8.37 -8.28 14.74
C LYS A 89 -8.88 -7.79 13.38
N SER A 90 -9.51 -6.64 13.38
CA SER A 90 -10.04 -6.04 12.15
C SER A 90 -8.96 -5.22 11.44
N SER A 91 -8.85 -5.44 10.14
CA SER A 91 -8.04 -4.69 9.19
C SER A 91 -8.95 -3.92 8.24
N ARG A 92 -8.52 -2.75 7.77
CA ARG A 92 -9.31 -1.95 6.82
C ARG A 92 -8.97 -2.37 5.38
N LEU A 93 -10.01 -2.68 4.60
CA LEU A 93 -9.97 -2.95 3.17
C LEU A 93 -10.64 -1.79 2.43
N GLU A 94 -9.90 -1.11 1.57
CA GLU A 94 -10.38 0.00 0.74
C GLU A 94 -10.64 -0.49 -0.70
N GLU A 95 -11.42 0.30 -1.45
CA GLU A 95 -11.71 0.02 -2.85
C GLU A 95 -10.42 -0.09 -3.68
N GLY A 96 -10.32 -1.14 -4.50
CA GLY A 96 -9.14 -1.43 -5.33
C GLY A 96 -8.00 -2.22 -4.65
N GLN A 97 -8.07 -2.49 -3.34
CA GLN A 97 -7.13 -3.37 -2.64
C GLN A 97 -7.49 -4.86 -2.81
N ASP A 98 -6.48 -5.73 -2.91
CA ASP A 98 -6.66 -7.17 -3.11
C ASP A 98 -6.81 -7.92 -1.79
N LEU A 99 -7.97 -8.52 -1.56
CA LEU A 99 -8.23 -9.45 -0.46
C LEU A 99 -8.02 -10.89 -0.92
N HIS A 100 -7.05 -11.59 -0.34
CA HIS A 100 -6.89 -13.04 -0.50
C HIS A 100 -7.56 -13.75 0.68
N VAL A 101 -8.60 -14.53 0.39
CA VAL A 101 -9.44 -15.16 1.42
C VAL A 101 -8.63 -16.14 2.26
N VAL A 102 -7.75 -16.95 1.66
CA VAL A 102 -6.87 -17.85 2.42
C VAL A 102 -5.51 -18.06 1.74
N ASN A 103 -4.43 -18.05 2.51
CA ASN A 103 -3.06 -18.43 2.12
C ASN A 103 -2.61 -17.85 0.76
N GLY A 104 -2.89 -16.57 0.49
CA GLY A 104 -2.55 -15.91 -0.77
C GLY A 104 -3.35 -16.38 -1.99
N LYS A 105 -4.49 -17.05 -1.80
CA LYS A 105 -5.41 -17.51 -2.85
C LYS A 105 -6.78 -16.83 -2.75
N PHE A 106 -7.59 -17.04 -3.79
CA PHE A 106 -8.96 -16.51 -3.92
C PHE A 106 -9.01 -14.98 -3.81
N PRO A 107 -8.39 -14.26 -4.77
CA PRO A 107 -8.36 -12.81 -4.77
C PRO A 107 -9.74 -12.22 -5.02
N HIS A 108 -10.12 -11.26 -4.17
CA HIS A 108 -11.35 -10.48 -4.25
C HIS A 108 -11.06 -8.99 -4.05
N ARG A 109 -11.98 -8.14 -4.49
CA ARG A 109 -11.97 -6.70 -4.25
C ARG A 109 -13.33 -6.22 -3.77
N VAL A 110 -13.32 -5.11 -3.06
CA VAL A 110 -14.56 -4.40 -2.73
C VAL A 110 -14.80 -3.28 -3.74
N TYR A 111 -16.06 -3.05 -4.06
CA TYR A 111 -16.54 -1.99 -4.94
C TYR A 111 -17.76 -1.32 -4.30
N PHE A 112 -17.86 0.00 -4.41
CA PHE A 112 -18.98 0.78 -3.86
C PHE A 112 -19.71 1.53 -4.99
N THR A 113 -21.02 1.32 -5.11
CA THR A 113 -21.87 2.09 -6.03
C THR A 113 -22.11 3.52 -5.52
N GLY A 114 -22.62 4.40 -6.38
CA GLY A 114 -22.95 5.79 -6.03
C GLY A 114 -21.76 6.75 -6.20
N CYS A 115 -22.07 8.00 -6.55
CA CYS A 115 -21.09 9.05 -6.75
C CYS A 115 -20.46 9.46 -5.41
N GLN A 116 -19.15 9.71 -5.40
CA GLN A 116 -18.51 10.40 -4.28
C GLN A 116 -19.08 11.83 -4.30
N ASN A 117 -19.86 12.21 -3.29
CA ASN A 117 -20.16 13.61 -3.07
C ASN A 117 -18.86 14.25 -2.60
N ASP A 118 -18.04 14.68 -3.56
CA ASP A 118 -16.97 15.62 -3.31
C ASP A 118 -17.64 16.85 -2.70
N THR A 119 -17.43 17.07 -1.40
CA THR A 119 -17.70 18.35 -0.77
C THR A 119 -16.73 19.37 -1.37
N LYS A 120 -17.00 19.80 -2.61
CA LYS A 120 -16.63 21.12 -3.07
C LYS A 120 -17.54 22.07 -2.30
N THR A 121 -16.95 22.76 -1.34
CA THR A 121 -17.55 23.91 -0.68
C THR A 121 -17.90 24.95 -1.75
N GLU A 122 -19.12 24.89 -2.27
CA GLU A 122 -19.70 25.95 -3.08
C GLU A 122 -19.84 27.18 -2.19
N LYS A 123 -18.96 28.16 -2.39
CA LYS A 123 -19.16 29.51 -1.89
C LYS A 123 -20.42 30.05 -2.52
N ALA A 124 -21.41 30.35 -1.68
CA ALA A 124 -22.67 30.97 -2.04
C ALA A 124 -22.45 32.22 -2.91
N VAL A 125 -23.01 32.21 -4.12
CA VAL A 125 -23.16 33.41 -4.95
C VAL A 125 -24.61 33.87 -4.87
N VAL A 126 -24.81 35.03 -4.27
CA VAL A 126 -26.09 35.75 -4.16
C VAL A 126 -26.45 36.33 -5.54
N PRO A 127 -27.70 36.19 -6.03
CA PRO A 127 -28.07 36.67 -7.35
C PRO A 127 -28.38 38.18 -7.33
N LYS A 128 -27.82 38.93 -8.27
CA LYS A 128 -28.29 40.29 -8.62
C LYS A 128 -28.60 40.41 -10.11
N LEU A 129 -29.73 41.07 -10.35
CA LEU A 129 -30.56 41.24 -11.55
C LEU A 129 -29.85 41.84 -12.79
N PRO A 130 -30.47 41.72 -13.99
CA PRO A 130 -29.86 41.99 -15.28
C PRO A 130 -30.22 43.36 -15.86
N THR A 131 -29.35 43.93 -16.70
CA THR A 131 -29.73 44.88 -17.76
C THR A 131 -28.72 44.91 -18.91
N LYS A 132 -29.22 44.59 -20.12
CA LYS A 132 -28.96 45.14 -21.48
C LYS A 132 -27.60 45.83 -21.75
N SER A 133 -26.88 45.58 -22.85
CA SER A 133 -27.35 45.65 -24.25
C SER A 133 -26.28 45.21 -25.27
N THR A 134 -26.78 44.66 -26.39
CA THR A 134 -26.35 44.80 -27.80
C THR A 134 -25.08 44.14 -28.34
N ASP A 135 -25.34 43.05 -29.08
CA ASP A 135 -24.83 42.63 -30.40
C ASP A 135 -23.66 43.38 -31.05
N LEU A 136 -22.75 42.61 -31.65
CA LEU A 136 -22.43 42.65 -33.09
C LEU A 136 -21.51 41.47 -33.51
N THR A 137 -22.14 40.47 -34.14
CA THR A 137 -21.77 39.71 -35.35
C THR A 137 -20.31 39.29 -35.67
N LYS A 138 -20.12 37.96 -35.64
CA LYS A 138 -19.52 37.04 -36.63
C LYS A 138 -18.39 37.52 -37.55
N SER A 139 -17.27 36.78 -37.50
CA SER A 139 -16.61 36.25 -38.70
C SER A 139 -15.83 34.96 -38.39
N ASP A 140 -16.22 33.89 -39.10
CA ASP A 140 -15.57 32.57 -39.14
C ASP A 140 -14.33 32.61 -40.02
N LEU A 141 -13.22 32.01 -39.56
CA LEU A 141 -12.18 31.47 -40.44
C LEU A 141 -11.59 30.17 -39.85
N SER A 142 -12.02 29.05 -40.43
CA SER A 142 -11.48 27.70 -40.25
C SER A 142 -10.16 27.51 -41.00
N ILE A 143 -9.11 26.99 -40.34
CA ILE A 143 -7.97 26.32 -41.02
C ILE A 143 -7.52 25.07 -40.22
N LYS A 144 -7.92 23.91 -40.75
CA LYS A 144 -7.19 22.66 -41.04
C LYS A 144 -6.21 22.02 -40.02
N GLN A 145 -6.54 20.78 -39.67
CA GLN A 145 -5.65 19.71 -39.15
C GLN A 145 -4.52 19.35 -40.13
N PRO A 146 -3.49 18.62 -39.65
CA PRO A 146 -2.93 17.53 -40.42
C PRO A 146 -2.78 16.20 -39.66
N GLU A 147 -3.19 15.12 -40.31
CA GLU A 147 -2.91 13.72 -40.00
C GLU A 147 -1.42 13.37 -40.19
N ARG A 148 -0.85 12.49 -39.35
CA ARG A 148 0.31 11.64 -39.73
C ARG A 148 0.27 10.23 -39.11
N LYS A 149 -0.18 9.30 -39.97
CA LYS A 149 0.42 8.01 -40.39
C LYS A 149 1.06 7.06 -39.36
N LYS A 150 0.44 5.87 -39.31
CA LYS A 150 0.92 4.57 -38.81
C LYS A 150 2.27 4.14 -39.41
N LEU A 151 3.15 3.55 -38.60
CA LEU A 151 4.18 2.60 -39.05
C LEU A 151 4.00 1.25 -38.36
N LYS A 152 4.02 0.19 -39.18
CA LYS A 152 4.07 -1.23 -38.82
C LYS A 152 5.51 -1.60 -38.45
N VAL A 153 5.73 -2.38 -37.40
CA VAL A 153 6.93 -3.20 -37.24
C VAL A 153 6.53 -4.60 -36.82
N SER A 154 7.20 -5.54 -37.49
CA SER A 154 6.93 -6.95 -37.68
C SER A 154 7.32 -7.84 -36.50
N GLU A 155 6.64 -8.99 -36.46
CA GLU A 155 6.90 -10.17 -35.65
C GLU A 155 8.32 -10.70 -35.84
N ASN A 156 8.97 -11.09 -34.73
CA ASN A 156 10.04 -12.08 -34.75
C ASN A 156 9.73 -13.18 -33.74
N LYS A 157 9.38 -14.36 -34.27
CA LYS A 157 9.36 -15.64 -33.57
C LYS A 157 10.80 -16.07 -33.31
N SER A 158 11.10 -16.49 -32.08
CA SER A 158 12.26 -17.35 -31.82
C SER A 158 11.83 -18.46 -30.87
N LYS A 159 11.77 -19.66 -31.45
CA LYS A 159 11.66 -20.96 -30.78
C LYS A 159 13.04 -21.32 -30.20
N VAL A 160 13.03 -22.38 -29.38
CA VAL A 160 14.17 -23.23 -29.00
C VAL A 160 14.93 -22.68 -27.77
N LEU A 161 15.18 -23.39 -26.66
CA LEU A 161 15.52 -24.80 -26.47
C LEU A 161 15.01 -25.29 -25.10
N ASN A 162 14.49 -26.52 -25.11
CA ASN A 162 14.11 -27.31 -23.95
C ASN A 162 15.39 -27.89 -23.32
N SER A 163 15.64 -27.70 -22.02
CA SER A 163 16.61 -28.53 -21.30
C SER A 163 16.06 -28.94 -19.93
N LYS A 164 15.92 -30.26 -19.80
CA LYS A 164 15.51 -31.00 -18.61
C LYS A 164 16.60 -30.90 -17.56
N ILE A 165 16.28 -30.47 -16.33
CA ILE A 165 17.07 -30.79 -15.15
C ILE A 165 16.11 -31.27 -14.05
N LYS A 166 16.38 -32.50 -13.58
CA LYS A 166 15.67 -33.24 -12.53
C LYS A 166 15.74 -32.51 -11.18
N PRO A 167 14.71 -32.59 -10.31
CA PRO A 167 14.88 -32.36 -8.89
C PRO A 167 15.12 -33.69 -8.16
N GLN A 168 16.31 -33.86 -7.57
CA GLN A 168 16.55 -34.87 -6.53
C GLN A 168 16.41 -34.24 -5.14
N GLU A 169 15.64 -34.94 -4.32
CA GLU A 169 15.83 -35.23 -2.88
C GLU A 169 15.91 -34.04 -1.91
N LYS A 170 14.85 -33.81 -1.13
CA LYS A 170 14.66 -34.31 0.25
C LYS A 170 15.87 -34.01 1.15
N PHE A 171 15.75 -32.96 1.96
CA PHE A 171 16.37 -32.94 3.28
C PHE A 171 15.45 -32.25 4.29
N SER A 172 14.90 -33.07 5.17
CA SER A 172 14.29 -32.73 6.45
C SER A 172 15.41 -32.40 7.45
N SER A 173 15.24 -31.34 8.24
CA SER A 173 15.82 -31.30 9.58
C SER A 173 15.13 -30.23 10.42
N GLU A 174 14.39 -30.71 11.41
CA GLU A 174 13.95 -29.99 12.59
C GLU A 174 15.13 -29.37 13.36
N SER A 175 14.90 -28.18 13.94
CA SER A 175 15.54 -27.65 15.16
C SER A 175 14.69 -26.43 15.55
N VAL A 176 13.72 -26.56 16.46
CA VAL A 176 13.84 -26.67 17.93
C VAL A 176 14.71 -25.55 18.52
N TYR A 177 14.05 -24.46 18.93
CA TYR A 177 14.46 -23.65 20.08
C TYR A 177 13.20 -23.23 20.83
N ALA A 178 12.85 -24.03 21.84
CA ALA A 178 12.03 -23.62 22.96
C ALA A 178 12.90 -22.79 23.92
N PHE A 179 12.34 -21.73 24.51
CA PHE A 179 12.90 -21.14 25.73
C PHE A 179 11.78 -20.99 26.74
N ASP A 180 12.04 -21.54 27.91
CA ASP A 180 11.16 -21.73 29.05
C ASP A 180 10.66 -20.43 29.69
N SER A 181 9.43 -20.51 30.21
CA SER A 181 8.93 -19.66 31.30
C SER A 181 9.34 -20.25 32.65
N PRO A 182 9.48 -19.42 33.68
CA PRO A 182 8.87 -19.80 34.97
C PRO A 182 8.11 -18.63 35.63
N SER A 183 6.89 -18.91 36.08
CA SER A 183 6.22 -18.14 37.15
C SER A 183 6.72 -18.60 38.53
N PRO A 184 6.60 -17.79 39.58
CA PRO A 184 5.65 -18.18 40.64
C PRO A 184 4.96 -17.03 41.42
N MET A 185 3.71 -17.31 41.77
CA MET A 185 3.00 -17.16 43.05
C MET A 185 3.13 -15.91 43.96
N SER A 186 1.95 -15.48 44.41
CA SER A 186 1.59 -15.07 45.78
C SER A 186 1.97 -13.66 46.26
N SER A 187 1.00 -12.74 46.32
CA SER A 187 0.27 -12.44 47.57
C SER A 187 -0.65 -11.23 47.44
N ARG A 188 -1.61 -11.20 48.35
CA ARG A 188 -2.88 -10.47 48.44
C ARG A 188 -2.70 -9.02 48.88
N CYS A 189 -3.39 -8.06 48.24
CA CYS A 189 -4.06 -6.96 48.96
C CYS A 189 -5.09 -6.25 48.09
N GLU A 190 -6.30 -6.11 48.63
CA GLU A 190 -7.47 -5.48 48.05
C GLU A 190 -7.32 -3.96 48.05
N LYS A 191 -7.73 -3.30 46.95
CA LYS A 191 -8.30 -1.94 46.97
C LYS A 191 -9.09 -1.72 45.68
N LYS A 192 -10.40 -1.70 45.82
CA LYS A 192 -11.36 -1.21 44.82
C LYS A 192 -11.06 0.26 44.53
N ALA A 193 -10.77 0.58 43.27
CA ALA A 193 -10.97 1.91 42.72
C ALA A 193 -11.38 1.74 41.25
N GLU A 194 -12.66 1.98 41.02
CA GLU A 194 -13.32 2.13 39.73
C GLU A 194 -12.54 3.17 38.89
N SER A 195 -11.77 2.73 37.89
CA SER A 195 -11.28 3.65 36.85
C SER A 195 -11.52 3.03 35.48
N ASN A 196 -12.48 3.62 34.79
CA ASN A 196 -12.95 3.25 33.47
C ASN A 196 -11.89 3.67 32.43
N LYS A 197 -10.73 2.99 32.41
CA LYS A 197 -9.71 3.18 31.37
C LYS A 197 -10.07 2.31 30.17
N ARG A 198 -10.68 2.93 29.16
CA ARG A 198 -10.81 2.35 27.82
C ARG A 198 -9.44 1.86 27.37
N ALA A 199 -9.31 0.57 27.11
CA ALA A 199 -8.11 -0.03 26.52
C ALA A 199 -7.74 0.73 25.23
N PRO A 200 -6.45 0.97 24.97
CA PRO A 200 -6.03 1.69 23.77
C PRO A 200 -6.51 0.91 22.56
N THR A 201 -7.32 1.55 21.72
CA THR A 201 -7.78 0.98 20.46
C THR A 201 -6.55 0.74 19.59
N HIS A 202 -6.11 -0.51 19.50
CA HIS A 202 -4.91 -0.89 18.77
C HIS A 202 -5.17 -0.65 17.27
N LYS A 203 -4.81 0.55 16.77
CA LYS A 203 -4.95 0.91 15.36
C LYS A 203 -4.22 -0.12 14.49
N HIS A 204 -4.80 -0.42 13.33
CA HIS A 204 -4.22 -1.36 12.38
C HIS A 204 -2.80 -0.92 12.01
N TRP A 205 -1.82 -1.84 12.00
CA TRP A 205 -0.40 -1.51 11.84
C TRP A 205 -0.09 -0.73 10.55
N SER A 206 -0.91 -0.89 9.49
CA SER A 206 -0.77 -0.14 8.24
C SER A 206 -1.02 1.37 8.39
N GLN A 207 -1.69 1.79 9.47
CA GLN A 207 -1.95 3.19 9.84
C GLN A 207 -0.87 3.74 10.78
N GLY A 208 0.15 2.94 11.12
CA GLY A 208 1.21 3.32 12.04
C GLY A 208 2.04 4.52 11.58
N LEU A 209 2.10 4.78 10.26
CA LEU A 209 2.80 5.95 9.73
C LEU A 209 2.21 7.27 10.20
N LYS A 210 0.89 7.40 10.25
CA LYS A 210 0.26 8.64 10.73
C LYS A 210 0.65 8.95 12.18
N ALA A 211 0.72 7.92 13.03
CA ALA A 211 1.22 8.10 14.39
C ALA A 211 2.72 8.43 14.43
N SER A 212 3.51 7.91 13.47
CA SER A 212 4.94 8.19 13.38
C SER A 212 5.23 9.61 12.88
N MET A 213 4.33 10.21 12.09
CA MET A 213 4.39 11.61 11.68
C MET A 213 4.21 12.58 12.86
N GLU A 214 3.56 12.13 13.92
CA GLU A 214 3.30 12.90 15.15
C GLU A 214 4.31 12.57 16.27
N ASP A 215 5.26 11.67 16.03
CA ASP A 215 6.25 11.20 17.02
C ASP A 215 7.51 12.09 16.98
N PRO A 216 7.76 12.94 18.00
CA PRO A 216 8.88 13.88 18.00
C PRO A 216 10.26 13.21 17.92
N GLU A 217 10.39 11.94 18.33
CA GLU A 217 11.67 11.22 18.25
C GLU A 217 12.01 10.78 16.81
N LEU A 218 10.97 10.61 15.99
CA LEU A 218 11.11 10.17 14.59
C LEU A 218 11.16 11.34 13.62
N VAL A 219 10.48 12.44 13.92
CA VAL A 219 10.45 13.63 13.07
C VAL A 219 11.84 14.27 12.98
N VAL A 220 12.31 14.47 11.74
CA VAL A 220 13.60 15.11 11.43
C VAL A 220 13.38 16.57 11.07
N LYS A 221 12.43 16.83 10.17
CA LYS A 221 12.00 18.16 9.75
C LYS A 221 10.62 18.09 9.14
N GLU A 222 9.94 19.23 9.09
CA GLU A 222 8.65 19.38 8.42
C GLU A 222 8.54 20.79 7.83
N ASP A 223 7.64 20.94 6.86
CA ASP A 223 7.22 22.23 6.29
C ASP A 223 5.69 22.25 6.13
N GLU A 224 5.14 23.20 5.37
CA GLU A 224 3.69 23.30 5.18
C GLU A 224 3.08 22.09 4.44
N GLN A 225 3.87 21.35 3.65
CA GLN A 225 3.38 20.32 2.73
C GLN A 225 3.78 18.89 3.14
N ILE A 226 4.92 18.73 3.81
CA ILE A 226 5.52 17.42 4.08
C ILE A 226 6.05 17.28 5.51
N VAL A 227 6.28 16.03 5.91
CA VAL A 227 7.04 15.66 7.10
C VAL A 227 8.09 14.62 6.72
N VAL A 228 9.30 14.80 7.24
CA VAL A 228 10.41 13.87 7.12
C VAL A 228 10.56 13.14 8.44
N ILE A 229 10.50 11.81 8.42
CA ILE A 229 10.71 10.98 9.60
C ILE A 229 11.83 9.96 9.37
N LYS A 230 12.49 9.54 10.44
CA LYS A 230 13.35 8.33 10.42
C LYS A 230 12.46 7.09 10.28
N ASP A 231 12.85 6.15 9.41
CA ASP A 231 12.16 4.86 9.34
C ASP A 231 12.39 4.10 10.67
N LYS A 232 11.31 3.70 11.34
CA LYS A 232 11.36 2.98 12.62
C LYS A 232 12.11 1.64 12.54
N TYR A 233 12.18 1.03 11.35
CA TYR A 233 12.85 -0.23 11.08
C TYR A 233 13.79 -0.06 9.87
N PRO A 234 14.86 0.74 10.00
CA PRO A 234 15.66 1.19 8.86
C PRO A 234 16.27 0.00 8.11
N LYS A 235 16.39 0.06 6.78
CA LYS A 235 16.97 -1.04 5.98
C LYS A 235 18.44 -0.82 5.61
N ALA A 236 18.97 0.37 5.88
CA ALA A 236 20.36 0.79 5.71
C ALA A 236 20.77 1.75 6.85
N LYS A 237 22.01 2.22 6.86
CA LYS A 237 22.50 3.22 7.83
C LYS A 237 21.62 4.47 7.86
N TYR A 238 21.26 4.97 6.68
CA TYR A 238 20.40 6.14 6.52
C TYR A 238 19.13 5.71 5.82
N HIS A 239 18.00 5.85 6.51
CA HIS A 239 16.70 5.53 5.95
C HIS A 239 15.64 6.47 6.51
N TRP A 240 15.18 7.41 5.67
CA TRP A 240 14.10 8.33 5.97
C TRP A 240 12.89 8.07 5.09
N LEU A 241 11.73 8.48 5.61
CA LEU A 241 10.48 8.51 4.89
C LEU A 241 10.04 9.97 4.80
N ILE A 242 9.76 10.43 3.59
CA ILE A 242 9.16 11.74 3.34
C ILE A 242 7.69 11.53 2.98
N LEU A 243 6.80 12.10 3.78
CA LEU A 243 5.36 11.92 3.66
C LEU A 243 4.69 13.27 3.40
N PRO A 244 3.75 13.36 2.44
CA PRO A 244 2.82 14.47 2.39
C PRO A 244 2.01 14.57 3.68
N LYS A 245 1.75 15.79 4.13
CA LYS A 245 0.75 16.07 5.18
C LYS A 245 -0.66 15.74 4.68
N ASP A 246 -0.90 15.91 3.38
CA ASP A 246 -2.12 15.45 2.72
C ASP A 246 -2.25 13.93 2.74
N SER A 247 -3.48 13.44 2.93
CA SER A 247 -3.76 12.00 3.01
C SER A 247 -3.80 11.35 1.61
N ILE A 248 -2.63 11.16 1.00
CA ILE A 248 -2.46 10.37 -0.23
C ILE A 248 -2.19 8.92 0.17
N SER A 249 -3.09 7.99 -0.15
CA SER A 249 -2.99 6.61 0.34
C SER A 249 -1.89 5.79 -0.32
N SER A 250 -1.67 5.98 -1.63
CA SER A 250 -0.68 5.25 -2.42
C SER A 250 -0.29 6.01 -3.69
N THR A 251 0.78 5.59 -4.36
CA THR A 251 1.21 6.16 -5.64
C THR A 251 0.19 6.03 -6.76
N LYS A 252 -0.77 5.09 -6.65
CA LYS A 252 -1.86 4.93 -7.63
C LYS A 252 -2.89 6.07 -7.59
N ASN A 253 -2.92 6.83 -6.50
CA ASN A 253 -3.85 7.93 -6.30
C ASN A 253 -3.22 9.29 -6.68
N LEU A 254 -2.01 9.28 -7.24
CA LEU A 254 -1.36 10.48 -7.74
C LEU A 254 -1.97 10.90 -9.08
N SER A 255 -2.24 12.19 -9.23
CA SER A 255 -2.62 12.85 -10.49
C SER A 255 -1.56 13.86 -10.91
N THR A 256 -1.80 14.51 -12.05
CA THR A 256 -0.97 15.64 -12.52
C THR A 256 -0.90 16.78 -11.52
N ASP A 257 -1.92 16.96 -10.67
CA ASP A 257 -1.97 18.02 -9.65
C ASP A 257 -0.92 17.80 -8.54
N ASN A 258 -0.41 16.58 -8.40
CA ASN A 258 0.60 16.25 -7.38
C ASN A 258 2.04 16.41 -7.88
N ILE A 259 2.28 16.77 -9.15
CA ILE A 259 3.64 16.83 -9.72
C ILE A 259 4.55 17.77 -8.94
N GLU A 260 4.08 18.97 -8.61
CA GLU A 260 4.89 19.96 -7.85
C GLU A 260 5.21 19.49 -6.43
N LEU A 261 4.25 18.84 -5.76
CA LEU A 261 4.47 18.20 -4.46
C LEU A 261 5.54 17.10 -4.56
N LEU A 262 5.50 16.26 -5.60
CA LEU A 262 6.48 15.19 -5.79
C LEU A 262 7.89 15.73 -6.08
N LYS A 263 7.99 16.82 -6.86
CA LYS A 263 9.25 17.54 -7.09
C LYS A 263 9.80 18.11 -5.79
N HIS A 264 8.95 18.71 -4.96
CA HIS A 264 9.32 19.19 -3.62
C HIS A 264 9.83 18.06 -2.71
N ILE A 265 9.09 16.95 -2.63
CA ILE A 265 9.49 15.76 -1.87
C ILE A 265 10.86 15.24 -2.33
N LEU A 266 11.08 15.14 -3.64
CA LEU A 266 12.36 14.67 -4.21
C LEU A 266 13.50 15.63 -3.86
N LYS A 267 13.28 16.94 -4.00
CA LYS A 267 14.26 17.98 -3.65
C LYS A 267 14.68 17.87 -2.18
N VAL A 268 13.70 17.81 -1.27
CA VAL A 268 13.97 17.69 0.18
C VAL A 268 14.72 16.39 0.51
N GLY A 269 14.43 15.29 -0.20
CA GLY A 269 15.19 14.05 -0.07
C GLY A 269 16.65 14.19 -0.53
N GLN A 270 16.88 14.88 -1.65
CA GLN A 270 18.23 15.14 -2.17
C GLN A 270 19.06 16.03 -1.24
N GLU A 271 18.44 17.05 -0.64
CA GLU A 271 19.09 17.91 0.37
C GLU A 271 19.52 17.11 1.59
N LEU A 272 18.65 16.24 2.13
CA LEU A 272 19.01 15.35 3.25
C LEU A 272 20.19 14.42 2.91
N ALA A 273 20.22 13.90 1.69
CA ALA A 273 21.32 13.08 1.23
C ALA A 273 22.62 13.89 1.06
N ALA A 274 22.53 15.14 0.61
CA ALA A 274 23.67 16.05 0.49
C ALA A 274 24.30 16.35 1.86
N GLU A 275 23.49 16.64 2.88
CA GLU A 275 23.96 16.88 4.27
C GLU A 275 24.77 15.69 4.82
N VAL A 276 24.41 14.45 4.45
CA VAL A 276 25.20 13.26 4.80
C VAL A 276 26.48 13.19 3.99
N LYS A 277 26.38 13.42 2.67
CA LYS A 277 27.53 13.33 1.75
C LYS A 277 28.60 14.38 2.05
N ASP A 278 28.23 15.55 2.58
CA ASP A 278 29.18 16.56 3.06
C ASP A 278 30.13 16.01 4.14
N LYS A 279 29.64 15.04 4.94
CA LYS A 279 30.42 14.37 6.01
C LYS A 279 30.97 13.02 5.57
N GLN A 280 30.29 12.33 4.65
CA GLN A 280 30.61 10.98 4.18
C GLN A 280 30.40 10.88 2.65
N PRO A 281 31.38 11.32 1.85
CA PRO A 281 31.22 11.44 0.38
C PRO A 281 30.89 10.14 -0.34
N ASP A 282 31.33 8.99 0.20
CA ASP A 282 31.16 7.68 -0.43
C ASP A 282 29.75 7.08 -0.31
N VAL A 283 28.89 7.68 0.53
CA VAL A 283 27.54 7.17 0.76
C VAL A 283 26.64 7.48 -0.43
N GLU A 284 26.16 6.43 -1.10
CA GLU A 284 25.18 6.54 -2.18
C GLU A 284 23.75 6.42 -1.67
N PHE A 285 22.83 7.13 -2.30
CA PHE A 285 21.42 7.15 -1.96
C PHE A 285 20.54 6.82 -3.17
N ARG A 286 19.39 6.21 -2.91
CA ARG A 286 18.26 6.14 -3.85
C ARG A 286 17.03 6.81 -3.25
N PHE A 287 16.18 7.33 -4.12
CA PHE A 287 14.95 8.06 -3.80
C PHE A 287 13.80 7.44 -4.56
N GLY A 288 12.79 6.91 -3.87
CA GLY A 288 11.72 6.23 -4.58
C GLY A 288 10.65 5.60 -3.73
N TYR A 289 9.80 4.82 -4.39
CA TYR A 289 8.58 4.25 -3.86
C TYR A 289 8.55 2.76 -4.09
N HIS A 290 7.93 2.02 -3.18
CA HIS A 290 7.58 0.64 -3.45
C HIS A 290 6.45 0.57 -4.48
N ALA A 291 6.61 -0.29 -5.48
CA ALA A 291 5.63 -0.57 -6.55
C ALA A 291 4.24 -0.89 -6.02
N VAL A 292 4.18 -1.65 -4.92
CA VAL A 292 2.98 -1.83 -4.10
C VAL A 292 3.34 -1.47 -2.66
N ALA A 293 2.79 -0.37 -2.15
CA ALA A 293 3.06 0.11 -0.81
C ALA A 293 2.57 -0.89 0.25
N SER A 294 3.39 -1.12 1.28
CA SER A 294 3.02 -1.97 2.42
C SER A 294 2.14 -1.25 3.44
N MET A 295 2.17 0.08 3.46
CA MET A 295 1.45 0.93 4.42
C MET A 295 0.46 1.84 3.71
N SER A 296 -0.61 2.20 4.41
CA SER A 296 -1.66 3.09 3.91
C SER A 296 -1.31 4.54 4.24
N GLN A 297 -0.31 5.06 3.53
CA GLN A 297 0.07 6.46 3.37
C GLN A 297 1.26 6.46 2.40
N MET A 298 1.18 7.25 1.35
CA MET A 298 2.27 7.42 0.40
C MET A 298 3.48 8.01 1.13
N HIS A 299 4.65 7.42 0.90
CA HIS A 299 5.91 7.87 1.45
C HIS A 299 7.03 7.60 0.46
N MET A 300 7.90 8.59 0.25
CA MET A 300 9.14 8.39 -0.49
C MET A 300 10.22 7.90 0.46
N HIS A 301 10.90 6.84 0.07
CA HIS A 301 12.10 6.37 0.74
C HIS A 301 13.29 7.21 0.31
N VAL A 302 14.06 7.70 1.29
CA VAL A 302 15.42 8.19 1.11
C VAL A 302 16.33 7.18 1.79
N ILE A 303 17.03 6.35 1.00
CA ILE A 303 17.74 5.18 1.55
C ILE A 303 19.17 5.09 1.02
N SER A 304 20.13 4.92 1.93
CA SER A 304 21.52 4.68 1.57
C SER A 304 21.74 3.26 1.04
N GLN A 305 22.68 3.09 0.11
CA GLN A 305 22.91 1.83 -0.61
C GLN A 305 23.90 0.87 0.10
N ASP A 306 24.21 1.12 1.38
CA ASP A 306 25.00 0.20 2.21
C ASP A 306 24.18 -1.01 2.68
N PHE A 307 22.87 -0.83 2.91
CA PHE A 307 21.98 -1.86 3.48
C PHE A 307 22.49 -2.51 4.79
N GLN A 308 23.32 -1.77 5.55
CA GLN A 308 23.86 -2.19 6.83
C GLN A 308 22.86 -1.84 7.94
N SER A 309 21.99 -2.81 8.27
CA SER A 309 21.01 -2.66 9.35
C SER A 309 20.66 -3.99 10.01
N SER A 310 20.38 -3.96 11.32
CA SER A 310 19.81 -5.08 12.08
C SER A 310 18.36 -5.38 11.69
N SER A 311 17.61 -4.40 11.17
CA SER A 311 16.21 -4.52 10.74
C SER A 311 16.08 -5.08 9.31
N PHE A 312 17.17 -5.16 8.55
CA PHE A 312 17.22 -5.88 7.28
C PHE A 312 17.31 -7.39 7.54
N LYS A 313 16.18 -8.11 7.47
CA LYS A 313 16.08 -9.51 7.96
C LYS A 313 15.63 -10.54 6.92
N THR A 314 14.86 -10.13 5.90
CA THR A 314 14.16 -11.07 5.03
C THR A 314 14.48 -10.83 3.55
N LYS A 315 14.24 -11.85 2.72
CA LYS A 315 14.33 -11.73 1.26
C LYS A 315 13.42 -10.64 0.72
N LYS A 316 12.19 -10.53 1.25
CA LYS A 316 11.25 -9.48 0.85
C LYS A 316 11.81 -8.09 1.14
N HIS A 317 12.46 -7.88 2.29
CA HIS A 317 13.12 -6.60 2.59
C HIS A 317 14.26 -6.30 1.61
N TRP A 318 14.96 -7.31 1.10
CA TRP A 318 16.03 -7.08 0.13
C TRP A 318 15.46 -6.68 -1.22
N ASN A 319 14.59 -7.55 -1.75
CA ASN A 319 14.08 -7.42 -3.10
C ASN A 319 13.19 -6.17 -3.22
N SER A 320 12.55 -5.71 -2.15
CA SER A 320 11.74 -4.49 -2.20
C SER A 320 12.54 -3.22 -2.51
N PHE A 321 13.85 -3.19 -2.22
CA PHE A 321 14.72 -2.03 -2.47
C PHE A 321 15.74 -2.25 -3.61
N THR A 322 15.97 -3.49 -4.04
CA THR A 322 17.07 -3.85 -4.95
C THR A 322 16.63 -4.50 -6.27
N THR A 323 15.32 -4.55 -6.50
CA THR A 323 14.69 -4.93 -7.78
C THR A 323 13.84 -3.77 -8.29
N ASP A 324 13.23 -3.93 -9.47
CA ASP A 324 12.28 -2.96 -10.04
C ASP A 324 11.02 -2.76 -9.17
N TYR A 325 10.87 -3.54 -8.09
CA TYR A 325 9.88 -3.25 -7.05
C TYR A 325 10.12 -1.89 -6.38
N PHE A 326 11.36 -1.39 -6.39
CA PHE A 326 11.67 -0.02 -6.00
C PHE A 326 11.68 0.87 -7.23
N VAL A 327 10.68 1.73 -7.34
CA VAL A 327 10.48 2.65 -8.45
C VAL A 327 11.09 3.99 -8.08
N ASP A 328 12.01 4.49 -8.89
CA ASP A 328 12.65 5.77 -8.62
C ASP A 328 11.64 6.93 -8.70
N ALA A 329 11.82 7.93 -7.84
CA ALA A 329 10.90 9.05 -7.74
C ALA A 329 10.80 9.84 -9.06
N THR A 330 11.91 9.94 -9.80
CA THR A 330 11.98 10.54 -11.13
C THR A 330 11.08 9.84 -12.15
N ASP A 331 10.99 8.51 -12.08
CA ASP A 331 10.14 7.73 -13.00
C ASP A 331 8.66 7.97 -12.73
N ILE A 332 8.27 8.08 -11.45
CA ILE A 332 6.88 8.39 -11.06
C ILE A 332 6.50 9.80 -11.56
N ILE A 333 7.38 10.79 -11.39
CA ILE A 333 7.16 12.16 -11.87
C ILE A 333 7.02 12.15 -13.39
N ASN A 334 7.94 11.51 -14.11
CA ASN A 334 7.91 11.43 -15.57
C ASN A 334 6.65 10.71 -16.10
N GLU A 335 6.16 9.68 -15.41
CA GLU A 335 4.89 9.01 -15.76
C GLU A 335 3.67 9.93 -15.64
N LEU A 336 3.64 10.78 -14.62
CA LEU A 336 2.58 11.78 -14.46
C LEU A 336 2.70 12.89 -15.50
N GLU A 337 3.91 13.38 -15.76
CA GLU A 337 4.17 14.44 -16.76
C GLU A 337 3.84 13.99 -18.19
N THR A 338 4.17 12.75 -18.56
CA THR A 338 3.97 12.25 -19.93
C THR A 338 2.65 11.52 -20.14
N GLY A 339 2.12 10.85 -19.12
CA GLY A 339 0.95 9.96 -19.23
C GLY A 339 -0.25 10.36 -18.38
N GLY A 340 -0.11 11.36 -17.51
CA GLY A 340 -1.16 11.84 -16.60
C GLY A 340 -1.52 10.88 -15.46
N LYS A 341 -0.85 9.71 -15.37
CA LYS A 341 -1.11 8.69 -14.35
C LYS A 341 0.11 7.81 -14.12
N VAL A 342 0.26 7.32 -12.90
CA VAL A 342 1.27 6.33 -12.53
C VAL A 342 0.91 4.96 -13.11
N LYS A 343 1.88 4.25 -13.70
CA LYS A 343 1.66 2.90 -14.25
C LYS A 343 1.24 1.91 -13.16
N ASP A 344 0.32 1.02 -13.48
CA ASP A 344 -0.07 -0.06 -12.59
C ASP A 344 1.04 -1.10 -12.46
N ARG A 345 1.48 -1.33 -11.22
CA ARG A 345 2.61 -2.19 -10.88
C ARG A 345 2.23 -3.36 -9.97
N ARG A 346 0.94 -3.69 -9.85
CA ARG A 346 0.46 -4.80 -8.99
C ARG A 346 1.16 -6.13 -9.28
N THR A 347 1.48 -6.39 -10.54
CA THR A 347 2.15 -7.63 -11.00
C THR A 347 3.58 -7.75 -10.48
N MET A 348 4.21 -6.65 -10.04
CA MET A 348 5.60 -6.62 -9.56
C MET A 348 5.77 -7.29 -8.19
N THR A 349 4.67 -7.66 -7.50
CA THR A 349 4.71 -8.38 -6.23
C THR A 349 5.51 -9.70 -6.31
N SER A 350 5.61 -10.31 -7.49
CA SER A 350 6.45 -11.50 -7.73
C SER A 350 7.94 -11.26 -7.47
N LEU A 351 8.43 -10.03 -7.73
CA LEU A 351 9.84 -9.64 -7.54
C LEU A 351 10.31 -9.84 -6.09
N LEU A 352 9.40 -9.69 -5.12
CA LEU A 352 9.69 -9.89 -3.70
C LEU A 352 10.14 -11.32 -3.36
N ASN A 353 9.88 -12.29 -4.24
CA ASN A 353 10.23 -13.69 -4.04
C ASN A 353 11.44 -14.16 -4.87
N GLU A 354 11.98 -13.31 -5.75
CA GLU A 354 13.13 -13.63 -6.58
C GLU A 354 14.36 -14.08 -5.77
N PRO A 355 15.26 -14.89 -6.37
CA PRO A 355 16.53 -15.23 -5.73
C PRO A 355 17.33 -13.98 -5.34
N LEU A 356 17.98 -14.02 -4.18
CA LEU A 356 18.81 -12.93 -3.70
C LEU A 356 19.99 -12.70 -4.65
N LYS A 357 20.24 -11.46 -5.04
CA LYS A 357 21.41 -11.04 -5.82
C LYS A 357 21.98 -9.77 -5.23
N CYS A 358 23.30 -9.61 -5.24
CA CYS A 358 23.95 -8.37 -4.84
C CYS A 358 23.47 -7.21 -5.73
N HIS A 359 23.13 -6.05 -5.16
CA HIS A 359 22.69 -4.89 -5.95
C HIS A 359 23.84 -4.26 -6.76
N ARG A 360 25.10 -4.48 -6.33
CA ARG A 360 26.33 -4.01 -6.98
C ARG A 360 26.77 -4.97 -8.08
N CYS A 361 27.44 -6.08 -7.72
CA CYS A 361 28.01 -7.03 -8.69
C CYS A 361 27.02 -8.05 -9.27
N LYS A 362 25.74 -8.01 -8.90
CA LYS A 362 24.66 -8.94 -9.36
C LYS A 362 24.86 -10.42 -9.01
N LYS A 363 25.90 -10.79 -8.26
CA LYS A 363 26.17 -12.17 -7.84
C LYS A 363 25.02 -12.75 -7.00
N PRO A 364 24.50 -13.95 -7.32
CA PRO A 364 23.50 -14.63 -6.50
C PRO A 364 23.97 -14.94 -5.08
N GLN A 365 23.05 -14.93 -4.13
CA GLN A 365 23.31 -15.21 -2.72
C GLN A 365 22.34 -16.28 -2.19
N LYS A 366 22.86 -17.18 -1.34
CA LYS A 366 22.08 -18.30 -0.80
C LYS A 366 21.04 -17.84 0.22
N ASN A 367 21.41 -16.91 1.11
CA ASN A 367 20.55 -16.42 2.18
C ASN A 367 20.96 -15.00 2.62
N ILE A 368 20.19 -14.40 3.53
CA ILE A 368 20.43 -13.04 4.03
C ILE A 368 21.80 -12.92 4.76
N PRO A 369 22.22 -13.86 5.63
CA PRO A 369 23.54 -13.79 6.25
C PRO A 369 24.70 -13.76 5.26
N THR A 370 24.71 -14.61 4.22
CA THR A 370 25.78 -14.60 3.21
C THR A 370 25.74 -13.33 2.38
N LEU A 371 24.54 -12.84 2.05
CA LEU A 371 24.36 -11.57 1.35
C LEU A 371 24.91 -10.37 2.14
N LYS A 372 24.62 -10.27 3.45
CA LYS A 372 25.15 -9.20 4.31
C LYS A 372 26.67 -9.17 4.31
N LYS A 373 27.30 -10.32 4.60
CA LYS A 373 28.77 -10.48 4.55
C LYS A 373 29.33 -10.09 3.19
N HIS A 374 28.65 -10.47 2.11
CA HIS A 374 29.07 -10.14 0.77
C HIS A 374 28.99 -8.64 0.48
N ILE A 375 27.93 -7.94 0.87
CA ILE A 375 27.78 -6.49 0.63
C ILE A 375 28.86 -5.69 1.35
N ASP A 376 29.23 -6.10 2.57
CA ASP A 376 30.28 -5.46 3.37
C ASP A 376 31.65 -5.47 2.67
N SER A 377 31.95 -6.53 1.90
CA SER A 377 33.21 -6.67 1.16
C SER A 377 33.08 -6.43 -0.35
N CYS A 378 31.87 -6.17 -0.87
CA CYS A 378 31.65 -5.98 -2.29
C CYS A 378 32.06 -4.56 -2.69
N GLN A 379 33.25 -4.45 -3.27
CA GLN A 379 33.69 -3.24 -3.95
C GLN A 379 32.75 -2.93 -5.14
N LYS A 380 32.61 -1.64 -5.45
CA LYS A 380 31.76 -1.16 -6.54
C LYS A 380 32.23 -1.67 -7.89
#